data_AF-A0A6G0XIW6-F1
#
_entry.id   AF-A0A6G0XIW6-F1
#
_cell.length_a   1.000
_cell.length_b   1.000
_cell.length_c   1.000
_cell.angle_alpha   90.00
_cell.angle_beta   90.00
_cell.angle_gamma   90.00
#
_symmetry.space_group_name_H-M   'P 1'
#
loop_
_entity.id
_entity.type
_entity.pdbx_description
1 polymer ?
#
loop_
_entity_poly.entity_id
_entity_poly.type
_entity_poly.pdbx_seq_one_letter_code
_entity_poly.pdbx_strand_id
1 'polypeptide(L)'
;MPTKNLEPPFAYKGYSADSAPEHVLLDGGMSLTSYPLQTLVRDAEIMISRIYRGHLGRLKAMREARRRRTMQTNARLYHVARIIQSRYRGYASRKFKLNFATRKTYLKELEAKGNALRETLRQRLEAQRAAELERVEAESRAELVKITTDLHHLVGTAVTPGVFSSPYTQSKPTAFGVPVETHIRTNTLNHLTSVPRKLVQKSQLKPKPPAIKTSIQASSAYQIDKVYDDREKRFHKASQISPNNFTSVVHPQSAYTYDKSINNGIPYLDPRKHPFCQRSASPTSPLKSRETIVLPPAVTTRPTLPKIKKRSTRTLVE
;
A
#
# COMPACT_ATOMS: atom_id res chain seq x y z
N MET A 1 -41.70 8.92 49.54
CA MET A 1 -42.37 9.61 50.66
C MET A 1 -42.89 8.54 51.60
N PRO A 2 -42.37 8.50 52.83
CA PRO A 2 -43.27 8.54 53.97
C PRO A 2 -42.81 9.62 54.96
N THR A 3 -43.72 10.52 55.30
CA THR A 3 -43.56 11.56 56.33
C THR A 3 -43.70 10.90 57.70
N LYS A 4 -42.57 10.62 58.35
CA LYS A 4 -42.58 10.29 59.78
C LYS A 4 -42.58 11.60 60.57
N ASN A 5 -43.69 11.81 61.26
CA ASN A 5 -43.91 12.85 62.25
C ASN A 5 -42.74 12.86 63.24
N LEU A 6 -42.00 13.96 63.26
CA LEU A 6 -41.04 14.29 64.32
C LEU A 6 -41.83 14.99 65.42
N GLU A 7 -42.26 14.22 66.41
CA GLU A 7 -42.67 14.80 67.70
C GLU A 7 -41.46 15.50 68.33
N PRO A 8 -41.60 16.73 68.84
CA PRO A 8 -40.55 17.38 69.61
C PRO A 8 -40.44 16.72 71.00
N PRO A 9 -39.27 16.21 71.41
CA PRO A 9 -39.05 15.89 72.81
C PRO A 9 -38.82 17.22 73.55
N PHE A 10 -39.35 17.31 74.77
CA PHE A 10 -39.34 18.47 75.68
C PHE A 10 -40.53 19.41 75.54
N ALA A 11 -41.68 18.93 76.01
CA ALA A 11 -42.64 19.78 76.70
C ALA A 11 -41.91 20.51 77.84
N TYR A 12 -41.75 21.82 77.72
CA TYR A 12 -41.43 22.68 78.85
C TYR A 12 -42.62 22.58 79.82
N LYS A 13 -42.44 21.85 80.93
CA LYS A 13 -43.37 21.95 82.06
C LYS A 13 -43.35 23.41 82.52
N GLY A 14 -44.51 24.05 82.44
CA GLY A 14 -44.71 25.41 82.94
C GLY A 14 -44.28 25.47 84.40
N TYR A 15 -43.48 26.49 84.72
CA TYR A 15 -43.40 26.97 86.09
C TYR A 15 -44.77 27.57 86.42
N SER A 16 -45.59 26.80 87.15
CA SER A 16 -46.76 27.34 87.82
C SER A 16 -46.24 28.33 88.87
N ALA A 17 -46.66 29.59 88.77
CA ALA A 17 -46.23 30.66 89.66
C ALA A 17 -46.89 30.61 91.05
N ASP A 18 -47.75 29.63 91.32
CA ASP A 18 -48.52 29.50 92.55
C ASP A 18 -48.21 28.17 93.26
N SER A 19 -47.06 28.08 93.93
CA SER A 19 -46.89 27.19 95.08
C SER A 19 -45.79 27.74 95.99
N ALA A 20 -46.19 28.55 96.96
CA ALA A 20 -45.35 28.87 98.10
C ALA A 20 -44.97 27.57 98.83
N PRO A 21 -43.70 27.37 99.23
CA PRO A 21 -43.34 26.21 100.04
C PRO A 21 -43.97 26.36 101.43
N GLU A 22 -44.83 25.41 101.79
CA GLU A 22 -45.31 25.25 103.16
C GLU A 22 -44.11 25.07 104.11
N HIS A 23 -44.07 25.91 105.15
CA HIS A 23 -43.11 25.83 106.23
C HIS A 23 -43.39 24.57 107.07
N VAL A 24 -42.67 23.49 106.79
CA VAL A 24 -42.54 22.38 107.73
C VAL A 24 -41.44 22.74 108.72
N LEU A 25 -41.87 23.23 109.89
CA LEU A 25 -41.05 23.34 111.10
C LEU A 25 -40.69 21.93 111.56
N LEU A 26 -39.42 21.55 111.36
CA LEU A 26 -38.79 20.46 112.11
C LEU A 26 -37.74 21.07 113.04
N ASP A 27 -37.93 20.78 114.32
CA ASP A 27 -37.09 21.18 115.45
C ASP A 27 -35.62 20.83 115.22
N GLY A 28 -34.77 21.87 115.27
CA GLY A 28 -33.33 21.75 115.14
C GLY A 28 -32.73 23.07 114.66
N GLY A 29 -32.33 23.93 115.60
CA GLY A 29 -31.79 25.26 115.33
C GLY A 29 -30.48 25.25 114.52
N MET A 30 -30.61 25.20 113.19
CA MET A 30 -29.56 25.53 112.23
C MET A 30 -30.07 26.68 111.36
N SER A 31 -29.59 27.88 111.67
CA SER A 31 -29.86 29.10 110.92
C SER A 31 -29.53 28.92 109.44
N LEU A 32 -30.47 29.27 108.56
CA LEU A 32 -30.37 29.33 107.09
C LEU A 32 -29.40 30.41 106.55
N THR A 33 -28.37 30.78 107.31
CA THR A 33 -27.44 31.88 106.98
C THR A 33 -25.98 31.48 107.12
N SER A 34 -25.59 30.25 106.76
CA SER A 34 -24.17 29.92 106.55
C SER A 34 -23.98 28.65 105.71
N TYR A 35 -24.45 28.66 104.46
CA TYR A 35 -23.81 27.83 103.45
C TYR A 35 -22.50 28.53 103.08
N PRO A 36 -21.33 27.88 103.19
CA PRO A 36 -20.08 28.54 102.84
C PRO A 36 -20.15 28.95 101.37
N LEU A 37 -19.98 30.24 101.08
CA LEU A 37 -19.98 30.87 99.75
C LEU A 37 -19.29 30.03 98.65
N GLN A 38 -18.28 29.25 99.05
CA GLN A 38 -17.53 28.31 98.23
C GLN A 38 -18.41 27.23 97.56
N THR A 39 -19.46 26.75 98.23
CA THR A 39 -20.38 25.72 97.69
C THR A 39 -21.27 26.27 96.58
N LEU A 40 -21.82 27.48 96.74
CA LEU A 40 -22.63 28.15 95.71
C LEU A 40 -21.82 28.47 94.45
N VAL A 41 -20.59 28.94 94.62
CA VAL A 41 -19.67 29.18 93.48
C VAL A 41 -19.36 27.87 92.77
N ARG A 42 -19.14 26.79 93.52
CA ARG A 42 -18.87 25.47 92.95
C ARG A 42 -20.07 24.91 92.19
N ASP A 43 -21.28 25.06 92.71
CA ASP A 43 -22.50 24.62 92.04
C ASP A 43 -22.77 25.41 90.76
N ALA A 44 -22.52 26.72 90.78
CA ALA A 44 -22.59 27.57 89.59
C ALA A 44 -21.56 27.14 88.53
N GLU A 45 -20.31 26.86 88.92
CA GLU A 45 -19.26 26.35 88.03
C GLU A 45 -19.65 24.99 87.42
N ILE A 46 -20.21 24.08 88.20
CA ILE A 46 -20.70 22.79 87.72
C ILE A 46 -21.85 22.99 86.73
N MET A 47 -22.79 23.89 87.01
CA MET A 47 -23.91 24.18 86.11
C MET A 47 -23.41 24.76 84.78
N ILE A 48 -22.53 25.76 84.82
CA ILE A 48 -21.96 26.41 83.64
C ILE A 48 -21.15 25.40 82.82
N SER A 49 -20.26 24.63 83.47
CA SER A 49 -19.44 23.62 82.79
C SER A 49 -20.29 22.51 82.17
N ARG A 50 -21.39 22.08 82.82
CA ARG A 50 -22.36 21.12 82.27
C ARG A 50 -23.03 21.67 81.02
N ILE A 51 -23.53 22.91 81.06
CA ILE A 51 -24.18 23.56 79.92
C ILE A 51 -23.20 23.72 78.75
N TYR A 52 -21.97 24.16 79.04
CA TYR A 52 -20.93 24.36 78.03
C TYR A 52 -20.50 23.05 77.36
N ARG A 53 -20.27 21.98 78.14
CA ARG A 53 -19.99 20.63 77.61
C ARG A 53 -21.13 20.12 76.75
N GLY A 54 -22.38 20.36 77.15
CA GLY A 54 -23.57 20.04 76.37
C GLY A 54 -23.64 20.80 75.04
N HIS A 55 -23.33 22.11 75.06
CA HIS A 55 -23.26 22.94 73.85
C HIS A 55 -22.18 22.45 72.89
N LEU A 56 -20.96 22.19 73.38
CA LEU A 56 -19.88 21.62 72.57
C LEU A 56 -20.22 20.24 72.02
N GLY A 57 -20.89 19.38 72.80
CA GLY A 57 -21.39 18.08 72.36
C GLY A 57 -22.36 18.21 71.20
N ARG A 58 -23.33 19.13 71.29
CA ARG A 58 -24.29 19.41 70.21
C ARG A 58 -23.60 19.95 68.96
N LEU A 59 -22.64 20.86 69.08
CA LEU A 59 -21.88 21.38 67.94
C LEU A 59 -21.09 20.27 67.24
N LYS A 60 -20.42 19.40 68.00
CA LYS A 60 -19.71 18.23 67.44
C LYS A 60 -20.67 17.28 66.74
N ALA A 61 -21.81 16.95 67.36
CA ALA A 61 -22.82 16.09 66.77
C ALA A 61 -23.42 16.68 65.48
N MET A 62 -23.72 17.98 65.46
CA MET A 62 -24.21 18.68 64.27
C MET A 62 -23.17 18.67 63.14
N ARG A 63 -21.89 18.88 63.47
CA ARG A 63 -20.79 18.82 62.48
C ARG A 63 -20.66 17.43 61.88
N GLU A 64 -20.68 16.39 62.71
CA GLU A 64 -20.61 15.00 62.24
C GLU A 64 -21.85 14.60 61.42
N ALA A 65 -23.06 15.00 61.84
CA ALA A 65 -24.27 14.77 61.08
C ALA A 65 -24.21 15.45 59.69
N ARG A 66 -23.71 16.69 59.63
CA ARG A 66 -23.49 17.41 58.36
C ARG A 66 -22.46 16.68 57.50
N ARG A 67 -21.33 16.28 58.07
CA ARG A 67 -20.27 15.54 57.37
C ARG A 67 -20.80 14.24 56.75
N ARG A 68 -21.56 13.45 57.53
CA ARG A 68 -22.20 12.22 57.07
C ARG A 68 -23.17 12.48 55.91
N ARG A 69 -24.02 13.50 56.03
CA ARG A 69 -24.98 13.87 54.98
C ARG A 69 -24.26 14.30 53.69
N THR A 70 -23.20 15.09 53.79
CA THR A 70 -22.38 15.49 52.64
C THR A 70 -21.72 14.28 51.98
N MET A 71 -21.13 13.37 52.76
CA MET A 71 -20.52 12.15 52.24
C MET A 71 -21.54 11.27 51.49
N GLN A 72 -22.72 11.06 52.06
CA GLN A 72 -23.79 10.29 51.42
C GLN A 72 -24.24 10.93 50.10
N THR A 73 -24.40 12.26 50.11
CA THR A 73 -24.80 13.03 48.91
C THR A 73 -23.73 12.91 47.82
N ASN A 74 -22.46 13.11 48.17
CA ASN A 74 -21.35 13.00 47.23
C ASN A 74 -21.22 11.58 46.66
N ALA A 75 -21.34 10.54 47.49
CA ALA A 75 -21.30 9.16 47.04
C ALA A 75 -22.40 8.87 45.99
N ARG A 76 -23.62 9.37 46.21
CA ARG A 76 -24.72 9.25 45.26
C ARG A 76 -24.42 9.98 43.95
N LEU A 77 -23.92 11.22 44.03
CA LEU A 77 -23.58 12.02 42.85
C LEU A 77 -22.48 11.36 42.02
N TYR A 78 -21.43 10.85 42.67
CA TYR A 78 -20.34 10.14 41.99
C TYR A 78 -20.83 8.86 41.31
N HIS A 79 -21.73 8.11 41.93
CA HIS A 79 -22.33 6.92 41.32
C HIS A 79 -23.09 7.27 40.03
N VAL A 80 -23.94 8.31 40.07
CA VAL A 80 -24.70 8.77 38.91
C VAL A 80 -23.77 9.31 37.82
N ALA A 81 -22.77 10.11 38.19
CA ALA A 81 -21.77 10.63 37.27
C ALA A 81 -21.01 9.49 36.56
N ARG A 82 -20.62 8.45 37.30
CA ARG A 82 -19.96 7.26 36.73
C ARG A 82 -20.82 6.60 35.66
N ILE A 83 -22.12 6.40 35.93
CA ILE A 83 -23.04 5.79 34.97
C ILE A 83 -23.13 6.64 33.69
N ILE A 84 -23.36 7.95 33.84
CA ILE A 84 -23.47 8.87 32.69
C ILE A 84 -22.19 8.85 31.87
N GLN A 85 -21.03 8.97 32.52
CA GLN A 85 -19.72 8.98 31.87
C GLN A 85 -19.43 7.66 31.15
N SER A 86 -19.68 6.51 31.77
CA SER A 86 -19.49 5.20 31.13
C SER A 86 -20.38 5.03 29.89
N ARG A 87 -21.66 5.45 29.98
CA ARG A 87 -22.60 5.38 28.85
C ARG A 87 -22.17 6.30 27.72
N TYR A 88 -21.79 7.54 28.03
CA TYR A 88 -21.30 8.50 27.04
C TYR A 88 -20.02 8.04 26.36
N ARG A 89 -19.02 7.57 27.11
CA ARG A 89 -17.77 7.03 26.55
C ARG A 89 -18.02 5.87 25.60
N GLY A 90 -18.95 4.97 25.95
CA GLY A 90 -19.37 3.88 25.07
C GLY A 90 -20.04 4.37 23.78
N TYR A 91 -20.99 5.31 23.88
CA TYR A 91 -21.63 5.93 22.71
C TYR A 91 -20.62 6.64 21.81
N ALA A 92 -19.77 7.51 22.38
CA ALA A 92 -18.78 8.28 21.65
C ALA A 92 -17.76 7.36 20.93
N SER A 93 -17.35 6.27 21.58
CA SER A 93 -16.47 5.26 20.96
C SER A 93 -17.12 4.65 19.73
N ARG A 94 -18.36 4.15 19.84
CA ARG A 94 -19.07 3.51 18.72
C ARG A 94 -19.40 4.48 17.58
N LYS A 95 -19.75 5.73 17.90
CA LYS A 95 -20.13 6.72 16.89
C LYS A 95 -18.92 7.31 16.16
N PHE A 96 -17.87 7.67 16.89
CA PHE A 96 -16.78 8.48 16.35
C PHE A 96 -15.46 7.73 16.15
N LYS A 97 -15.19 6.67 16.91
CA LYS A 97 -13.91 5.93 16.82
C LYS A 97 -14.03 4.59 16.09
N LEU A 98 -15.11 3.86 16.35
CA LEU A 98 -15.30 2.47 15.91
C LEU A 98 -16.57 2.36 15.05
N ASN A 99 -16.54 2.98 13.87
CA ASN A 99 -17.60 2.76 12.90
C ASN A 99 -17.35 1.43 12.16
N PHE A 100 -17.98 0.37 12.66
CA PHE A 100 -17.85 -0.97 12.09
C PHE A 100 -18.37 -1.04 10.65
N ALA A 101 -19.46 -0.33 10.34
CA ALA A 101 -20.04 -0.33 9.01
C ALA A 101 -19.06 0.25 7.97
N THR A 102 -18.42 1.39 8.27
CA THR A 102 -17.46 2.02 7.36
C THR A 102 -16.19 1.19 7.21
N ARG A 103 -15.71 0.56 8.28
CA ARG A 103 -14.57 -0.36 8.18
C ARG A 103 -14.92 -1.56 7.31
N LYS A 104 -16.13 -2.11 7.45
CA LYS A 104 -16.60 -3.24 6.65
C LYS A 104 -16.72 -2.87 5.17
N THR A 105 -17.23 -1.68 4.83
CA THR A 105 -17.28 -1.21 3.43
C THR A 105 -15.88 -1.00 2.88
N TYR A 106 -14.99 -0.36 3.62
CA TYR A 106 -13.60 -0.16 3.22
C TYR A 106 -12.88 -1.49 2.89
N LEU A 107 -13.02 -2.50 3.76
CA LEU A 107 -12.41 -3.81 3.52
C LEU A 107 -12.96 -4.49 2.27
N LYS A 108 -14.27 -4.38 2.01
CA LYS A 108 -14.88 -4.91 0.77
C LYS A 108 -14.37 -4.19 -0.48
N GLU A 109 -14.22 -2.87 -0.42
CA GLU A 109 -13.66 -2.09 -1.54
C GLU A 109 -12.19 -2.46 -1.78
N LEU A 110 -11.41 -2.68 -0.72
CA LEU A 110 -10.03 -3.12 -0.83
C LEU A 110 -9.91 -4.51 -1.47
N GLU A 111 -10.78 -5.44 -1.05
CA GLU A 111 -10.88 -6.76 -1.66
C GLU A 111 -11.24 -6.68 -3.15
N ALA A 112 -12.24 -5.88 -3.51
CA ALA A 112 -12.65 -5.68 -4.91
C ALA A 112 -11.50 -5.10 -5.76
N LYS A 113 -10.78 -4.08 -5.26
CA LYS A 113 -9.60 -3.52 -5.94
C LYS A 113 -8.48 -4.55 -6.09
N GLY A 114 -8.24 -5.35 -5.06
CA GLY A 114 -7.24 -6.42 -5.08
C GLY A 114 -7.57 -7.50 -6.11
N ASN A 115 -8.84 -7.89 -6.22
CA ASN A 115 -9.30 -8.87 -7.21
C ASN A 115 -9.20 -8.31 -8.63
N ALA A 116 -9.65 -7.08 -8.87
CA ALA A 116 -9.49 -6.40 -10.16
C ALA A 116 -8.01 -6.33 -10.58
N LEU A 117 -7.10 -5.97 -9.66
CA LEU A 117 -5.67 -5.96 -9.94
C LEU A 117 -5.16 -7.36 -10.33
N ARG A 118 -5.52 -8.40 -9.58
CA ARG A 118 -5.13 -9.79 -9.91
C ARG A 118 -5.63 -10.21 -11.28
N GLU A 119 -6.86 -9.86 -11.65
CA GLU A 119 -7.42 -10.14 -12.98
C GLU A 119 -6.63 -9.44 -14.08
N THR A 120 -6.34 -8.14 -13.91
CA THR A 120 -5.52 -7.41 -14.90
C THR A 120 -4.12 -7.98 -15.05
N LEU A 121 -3.50 -8.45 -13.95
CA LEU A 121 -2.18 -9.08 -13.98
C LEU A 121 -2.22 -10.45 -14.67
N ARG A 122 -3.28 -11.24 -14.45
CA ARG A 122 -3.49 -12.51 -15.16
C ARG A 122 -3.63 -12.29 -16.67
N GLN A 123 -4.48 -11.36 -17.08
CA GLN A 123 -4.67 -11.03 -18.49
C GLN A 123 -3.37 -10.56 -19.16
N ARG A 124 -2.60 -9.70 -18.48
CA ARG A 124 -1.29 -9.26 -18.98
C ARG A 124 -0.30 -10.40 -19.10
N LEU A 125 -0.25 -11.31 -18.13
CA LEU A 125 0.63 -12.47 -18.16
C LEU A 125 0.26 -13.41 -19.32
N GLU A 126 -1.03 -13.65 -19.55
CA GLU A 126 -1.53 -14.46 -20.66
C GLU A 126 -1.18 -13.81 -22.01
N ALA A 127 -1.40 -12.49 -22.14
CA ALA A 127 -1.03 -11.74 -23.34
C ALA A 127 0.48 -11.78 -23.60
N GLN A 128 1.31 -11.64 -22.56
CA GLN A 128 2.77 -11.75 -22.68
C GLN A 128 3.20 -13.15 -23.12
N ARG A 129 2.59 -14.20 -22.56
CA ARG A 129 2.88 -15.59 -22.96
C ARG A 129 2.50 -15.83 -24.42
N ALA A 130 1.35 -15.36 -24.86
CA ALA A 130 0.92 -15.48 -26.25
C ALA A 130 1.89 -14.73 -27.20
N ALA A 131 2.25 -13.48 -26.87
CA ALA A 131 3.19 -12.70 -27.65
C ALA A 131 4.59 -13.33 -27.71
N GLU A 132 5.08 -13.89 -26.61
CA GLU A 132 6.37 -14.60 -26.60
C GLU A 132 6.33 -15.90 -27.41
N LEU A 133 5.23 -16.66 -27.36
CA LEU A 133 5.05 -17.84 -28.20
C LEU A 133 5.05 -17.47 -29.69
N GLU A 134 4.32 -16.43 -30.07
CA GLU A 134 4.32 -15.93 -31.45
C GLU A 134 5.72 -15.44 -31.88
N ARG A 135 6.43 -14.75 -30.99
CA ARG A 135 7.80 -14.30 -31.26
C ARG A 135 8.76 -15.46 -31.46
N VAL A 136 8.73 -16.45 -30.58
CA VAL A 136 9.58 -17.65 -30.69
C VAL A 136 9.21 -18.47 -31.94
N GLU A 137 7.93 -18.57 -32.28
CA GLU A 137 7.50 -19.24 -33.52
C GLU A 137 7.97 -18.48 -34.77
N ALA A 138 7.90 -17.15 -34.76
CA ALA A 138 8.41 -16.32 -35.85
C ALA A 138 9.95 -16.39 -35.99
N GLU A 139 10.68 -16.33 -34.88
CA GLU A 139 12.14 -16.47 -34.81
C GLU A 139 12.55 -17.86 -35.34
N SER A 140 11.94 -18.94 -34.85
CA SER A 140 12.22 -20.30 -35.31
C SER A 140 11.86 -20.53 -36.78
N ARG A 141 10.78 -19.91 -37.30
CA ARG A 141 10.47 -19.91 -38.74
C ARG A 141 11.53 -19.17 -39.56
N ALA A 142 11.99 -18.01 -39.10
CA ALA A 142 13.03 -17.25 -39.77
C ALA A 142 14.37 -18.00 -39.80
N GLU A 143 14.72 -18.65 -38.69
CA GLU A 143 15.89 -19.54 -38.60
C GLU A 143 15.76 -20.72 -39.55
N LEU A 144 14.60 -21.36 -39.62
CA LEU A 144 14.33 -22.44 -40.58
C LEU A 144 14.52 -21.97 -42.01
N VAL A 145 14.01 -20.79 -42.37
CA VAL A 145 14.20 -20.22 -43.72
C VAL A 145 15.69 -20.05 -44.02
N LYS A 146 16.47 -19.47 -43.10
CA LYS A 146 17.91 -19.28 -43.27
C LYS A 146 18.67 -20.61 -43.45
N ILE A 147 18.36 -21.61 -42.64
CA ILE A 147 19.00 -22.93 -42.75
C ILE A 147 18.62 -23.58 -44.09
N THR A 148 17.33 -23.58 -44.44
CA THR A 148 16.85 -24.27 -45.64
C THR A 148 17.30 -23.62 -46.94
N THR A 149 17.58 -22.31 -46.98
CA THR A 149 18.21 -21.70 -48.18
C THR A 149 19.61 -22.24 -48.45
N ASP A 150 20.38 -22.54 -47.41
CA ASP A 150 21.75 -23.05 -47.55
C ASP A 150 21.77 -24.53 -47.97
N LEU A 151 20.71 -25.28 -47.64
CA LEU A 151 20.56 -26.71 -47.92
C LEU A 151 20.01 -27.04 -49.32
N HIS A 152 20.03 -26.10 -50.26
CA HIS A 152 19.49 -26.29 -51.62
C HIS A 152 20.07 -27.48 -52.39
N HIS A 153 21.32 -27.86 -52.10
CA HIS A 153 22.00 -28.99 -52.72
C HIS A 153 21.49 -30.36 -52.23
N LEU A 154 20.69 -30.40 -51.15
CA LEU A 154 20.09 -31.64 -50.63
C LEU A 154 18.73 -31.95 -51.27
N VAL A 155 18.21 -31.03 -52.08
CA VAL A 155 16.92 -31.16 -52.78
C VAL A 155 17.04 -32.16 -53.92
N GLY A 156 16.06 -33.05 -54.03
CA GLY A 156 15.94 -34.00 -55.12
C GLY A 156 15.51 -33.37 -56.44
N THR A 157 15.88 -34.02 -57.54
CA THR A 157 15.36 -33.73 -58.88
C THR A 157 14.26 -34.72 -59.25
N ALA A 158 13.63 -34.54 -60.42
CA ALA A 158 12.62 -35.48 -60.92
C ALA A 158 13.17 -36.90 -61.12
N VAL A 159 14.47 -37.04 -61.38
CA VAL A 159 15.12 -38.33 -61.66
C VAL A 159 15.70 -38.96 -60.39
N THR A 160 16.28 -38.16 -59.49
CA THR A 160 16.94 -38.63 -58.27
C THR A 160 16.32 -38.00 -57.03
N PRO A 161 15.79 -38.79 -56.07
CA PRO A 161 15.20 -38.26 -54.85
C PRO A 161 16.24 -37.56 -53.96
N GLY A 162 15.80 -36.52 -53.25
CA GLY A 162 16.62 -35.75 -52.31
C GLY A 162 16.83 -36.51 -51.01
N VAL A 163 17.81 -36.06 -50.20
CA VAL A 163 18.15 -36.73 -48.93
C VAL A 163 16.95 -36.82 -47.99
N PHE A 164 16.09 -35.79 -47.97
CA PHE A 164 14.89 -35.73 -47.14
C PHE A 164 13.63 -36.29 -47.82
N SER A 165 13.73 -36.76 -49.07
CA SER A 165 12.63 -37.31 -49.87
C SER A 165 12.93 -38.72 -50.41
N SER A 166 13.79 -39.48 -49.71
CA SER A 166 14.14 -40.84 -50.11
C SER A 166 12.94 -41.79 -49.95
N PRO A 167 12.68 -42.68 -50.93
CA PRO A 167 11.59 -43.66 -50.88
C PRO A 167 11.82 -44.74 -49.81
N TYR A 168 13.05 -44.88 -49.32
CA TYR A 168 13.42 -45.87 -48.31
C TYR A 168 13.30 -45.34 -46.88
N THR A 169 13.02 -44.05 -46.70
CA THR A 169 12.85 -43.47 -45.37
C THR A 169 11.43 -43.73 -44.86
N GLN A 170 11.32 -44.40 -43.71
CA GLN A 170 10.04 -44.80 -43.11
C GLN A 170 9.14 -43.61 -42.72
N SER A 171 9.73 -42.47 -42.34
CA SER A 171 8.99 -41.24 -42.04
C SER A 171 9.71 -40.02 -42.60
N LYS A 172 8.97 -39.11 -43.23
CA LYS A 172 9.55 -37.88 -43.78
C LYS A 172 9.73 -36.87 -42.64
N PRO A 173 10.94 -36.31 -42.46
CA PRO A 173 11.16 -35.29 -41.44
C PRO A 173 10.28 -34.09 -41.74
N THR A 174 9.54 -33.65 -40.73
CA THR A 174 8.48 -32.64 -40.85
C THR A 174 8.78 -31.51 -39.88
N ALA A 175 8.76 -30.26 -40.37
CA ALA A 175 8.90 -29.05 -39.56
C ALA A 175 7.65 -28.19 -39.75
N PHE A 176 7.03 -27.77 -38.65
CA PHE A 176 5.76 -27.02 -38.65
C PHE A 176 4.64 -27.71 -39.46
N GLY A 177 4.54 -29.04 -39.39
CA GLY A 177 3.53 -29.83 -40.10
C GLY A 177 3.77 -29.98 -41.61
N VAL A 178 4.86 -29.40 -42.15
CA VAL A 178 5.23 -29.49 -43.57
C VAL A 178 6.56 -30.25 -43.73
N PRO A 179 6.70 -31.16 -44.72
CA PRO A 179 7.94 -31.89 -44.94
C PRO A 179 9.11 -30.94 -45.21
N VAL A 180 10.28 -31.23 -44.63
CA VAL A 180 11.49 -30.38 -44.74
C VAL A 180 11.90 -30.16 -46.19
N GLU A 181 11.81 -31.17 -47.05
CA GLU A 181 12.09 -31.06 -48.50
C GLU A 181 11.27 -29.93 -49.17
N THR A 182 10.01 -29.75 -48.75
CA THR A 182 9.12 -28.73 -49.30
C THR A 182 9.62 -27.34 -48.92
N HIS A 183 10.01 -27.13 -47.66
CA HIS A 183 10.59 -25.86 -47.18
C HIS A 183 11.87 -25.50 -47.93
N ILE A 184 12.75 -26.48 -48.14
CA ILE A 184 13.99 -26.25 -48.91
C ILE A 184 13.65 -25.82 -50.34
N ARG A 185 12.71 -26.50 -51.03
CA ARG A 185 12.29 -26.09 -52.39
C ARG A 185 11.67 -24.69 -52.42
N THR A 186 10.72 -24.38 -51.54
CA THR A 186 10.04 -23.08 -51.56
C THR A 186 10.99 -21.94 -51.24
N ASN A 187 11.84 -22.10 -50.22
CA ASN A 187 12.74 -21.03 -49.77
C ASN A 187 13.87 -20.80 -50.77
N THR A 188 14.37 -21.85 -51.41
CA THR A 188 15.39 -21.71 -52.47
C THR A 188 14.80 -21.04 -53.71
N LEU A 189 13.58 -21.38 -54.12
CA LEU A 189 12.88 -20.66 -55.19
C LEU A 189 12.69 -19.18 -54.84
N ASN A 190 12.21 -18.87 -53.62
CA ASN A 190 12.04 -17.50 -53.15
C ASN A 190 13.38 -16.73 -53.12
N HIS A 191 14.47 -17.37 -52.66
CA HIS A 191 15.81 -16.79 -52.69
C HIS A 191 16.29 -16.53 -54.13
N LEU A 192 16.08 -17.47 -55.05
CA LEU A 192 16.43 -17.28 -56.47
C LEU A 192 15.60 -16.18 -57.15
N THR A 193 14.37 -15.92 -56.68
CA THR A 193 13.55 -14.79 -57.16
C THR A 193 13.98 -13.46 -56.57
N SER A 194 14.47 -13.43 -55.33
CA SER A 194 14.88 -12.20 -54.64
C SER A 194 16.28 -11.74 -55.04
N VAL A 195 17.18 -12.67 -55.35
CA VAL A 195 18.50 -12.34 -55.90
C VAL A 195 18.28 -11.65 -57.24
N PRO A 196 18.63 -10.35 -57.37
CA PRO A 196 18.51 -9.67 -58.65
C PRO A 196 19.37 -10.45 -59.63
N ARG A 197 18.74 -10.92 -60.72
CA ARG A 197 19.45 -11.51 -61.84
C ARG A 197 20.34 -10.43 -62.44
N LYS A 198 21.51 -10.20 -61.85
CA LYS A 198 22.69 -9.68 -62.55
C LYS A 198 23.22 -10.78 -63.47
N LEU A 199 22.31 -11.41 -64.21
CA LEU A 199 22.68 -12.10 -65.43
C LEU A 199 23.02 -10.98 -66.38
N VAL A 200 24.31 -10.65 -66.42
CA VAL A 200 24.90 -9.93 -67.54
C VAL A 200 24.35 -10.62 -68.79
N GLN A 201 23.61 -9.90 -69.63
CA GLN A 201 23.05 -10.51 -70.83
C GLN A 201 24.19 -11.18 -71.60
N LYS A 202 23.95 -12.33 -72.24
CA LYS A 202 25.00 -13.08 -72.95
C LYS A 202 25.77 -12.19 -73.97
N SER A 203 25.11 -11.16 -74.50
CA SER A 203 25.67 -10.10 -75.34
C SER A 203 26.68 -9.17 -74.64
N GLN A 204 26.52 -8.95 -73.34
CA GLN A 204 27.38 -8.11 -72.50
C GLN A 204 28.55 -8.89 -71.86
N LEU A 205 28.51 -10.23 -71.89
CA LEU A 205 29.65 -11.06 -71.54
C LEU A 205 30.67 -10.99 -72.69
N LYS A 206 31.61 -10.03 -72.63
CA LYS A 206 32.77 -10.06 -73.51
C LYS A 206 33.49 -11.41 -73.28
N PRO A 207 33.77 -12.21 -74.32
CA PRO A 207 34.54 -13.44 -74.14
C PRO A 207 35.86 -13.04 -73.49
N LYS A 208 36.11 -13.50 -72.27
CA LYS A 208 37.46 -13.39 -71.70
C LYS A 208 38.34 -14.21 -72.64
N PRO A 209 39.32 -13.61 -73.34
CA PRO A 209 40.28 -14.40 -74.08
C PRO A 209 40.92 -15.38 -73.09
N PRO A 210 41.22 -16.62 -73.51
CA PRO A 210 41.91 -17.57 -72.65
C PRO A 210 43.13 -16.85 -72.08
N ALA A 211 43.38 -17.00 -70.78
CA ALA A 211 44.53 -16.38 -70.15
C ALA A 211 45.79 -16.92 -70.82
N ILE A 212 46.32 -16.16 -71.79
CA ILE A 212 47.59 -16.46 -72.44
C ILE A 212 48.65 -16.24 -71.37
N LYS A 213 49.01 -17.30 -70.65
CA LYS A 213 50.10 -17.32 -69.65
C LYS A 213 51.48 -17.23 -70.30
N THR A 214 51.59 -16.70 -71.52
CA THR A 214 52.83 -16.67 -72.31
C THR A 214 53.26 -15.27 -72.73
N SER A 215 52.76 -14.20 -72.09
CA SER A 215 53.41 -12.89 -72.19
C SER A 215 54.28 -12.66 -70.96
N ILE A 216 55.54 -13.12 -71.05
CA ILE A 216 56.67 -12.49 -70.37
C ILE A 216 56.88 -11.14 -71.08
N GLN A 217 55.92 -10.23 -70.99
CA GLN A 217 56.10 -8.86 -71.41
C GLN A 217 56.64 -8.14 -70.19
N ALA A 218 57.96 -7.98 -70.19
CA ALA A 218 58.68 -7.11 -69.28
C ALA A 218 57.91 -5.79 -69.13
N SER A 219 57.76 -5.32 -67.90
CA SER A 219 57.29 -3.97 -67.61
C SER A 219 58.10 -2.99 -68.47
N SER A 220 57.48 -2.43 -69.51
CA SER A 220 58.10 -1.43 -70.36
C SER A 220 58.60 -0.28 -69.47
N ALA A 221 59.76 0.30 -69.78
CA ALA A 221 60.36 1.43 -69.04
C ALA A 221 59.39 2.62 -68.82
N TYR A 222 58.30 2.70 -69.59
CA TYR A 222 57.27 3.73 -69.51
C TYR A 222 56.10 3.40 -68.55
N GLN A 223 56.08 2.25 -67.87
CA GLN A 223 55.04 1.89 -66.88
C GLN A 223 55.50 2.07 -65.43
N ILE A 224 56.67 2.65 -65.22
CA ILE A 224 57.26 2.89 -63.90
C ILE A 224 56.31 3.72 -63.02
N ASP A 225 55.66 4.75 -63.58
CA ASP A 225 54.76 5.63 -62.85
C ASP A 225 53.54 4.90 -62.29
N LYS A 226 52.96 3.97 -63.06
CA LYS A 226 51.84 3.13 -62.59
C LYS A 226 52.26 2.18 -61.47
N VAL A 227 53.48 1.65 -61.54
CA VAL A 227 54.03 0.79 -60.49
C VAL A 227 54.25 1.60 -59.20
N TYR A 228 54.70 2.86 -59.31
CA TYR A 228 54.80 3.77 -58.17
C TYR A 228 53.42 4.11 -57.59
N ASP A 229 52.45 4.50 -58.42
CA ASP A 229 51.08 4.81 -58.00
C ASP A 229 50.43 3.63 -57.26
N ASP A 230 50.59 2.42 -57.80
CA ASP A 230 50.01 1.22 -57.21
C ASP A 230 50.74 0.80 -55.93
N ARG A 231 52.05 1.03 -55.85
CA ARG A 231 52.83 0.80 -54.63
C ARG A 231 52.44 1.81 -53.55
N GLU A 232 52.21 3.07 -53.91
CA GLU A 232 51.82 4.14 -53.01
C GLU A 232 50.40 3.94 -52.47
N LYS A 233 49.45 3.52 -53.32
CA LYS A 233 48.09 3.11 -52.88
C LYS A 233 48.12 1.94 -51.90
N ARG A 234 48.96 0.93 -52.14
CA ARG A 234 49.12 -0.21 -51.21
C ARG A 234 49.72 0.24 -49.88
N PHE A 235 50.72 1.12 -49.93
CA PHE A 235 51.34 1.70 -48.74
C PHE A 235 50.35 2.54 -47.93
N HIS A 236 49.56 3.39 -48.57
CA HIS A 236 48.52 4.19 -47.92
C HIS A 236 47.45 3.34 -47.24
N LYS A 237 47.04 2.23 -47.89
CA LYS A 237 46.05 1.31 -47.32
C LYS A 237 46.61 0.52 -46.14
N ALA A 238 47.89 0.16 -46.18
CA ALA A 238 48.56 -0.53 -45.08
C ALA A 238 48.87 0.41 -43.91
N SER A 239 49.22 1.68 -44.17
CA SER A 239 49.54 2.66 -43.12
C SER A 239 48.32 3.07 -42.28
N GLN A 240 47.11 2.95 -42.82
CA GLN A 240 45.86 3.14 -42.07
C GLN A 240 45.47 1.95 -41.18
N ILE A 241 46.16 0.81 -41.30
CA ILE A 241 45.98 -0.37 -40.42
C ILE A 241 47.08 -0.33 -39.36
N SER A 242 47.03 0.69 -38.50
CA SER A 242 47.84 0.79 -37.28
C SER A 242 46.93 0.64 -36.07
N PRO A 243 47.35 -0.06 -35.00
CA PRO A 243 46.54 -0.21 -33.78
C PRO A 243 46.12 1.14 -33.17
N ASN A 244 46.88 2.21 -33.43
CA ASN A 244 46.60 3.54 -32.88
C ASN A 244 45.63 4.38 -33.74
N ASN A 245 45.30 3.95 -34.97
CA ASN A 245 44.46 4.69 -35.93
C ASN A 245 43.25 3.89 -36.44
N PHE A 246 42.78 2.89 -35.67
CA PHE A 246 41.50 2.24 -35.95
C PHE A 246 40.34 3.17 -35.54
N THR A 247 39.86 3.98 -36.47
CA THR A 247 38.59 4.71 -36.30
C THR A 247 37.45 3.76 -36.61
N SER A 248 36.83 3.19 -35.57
CA SER A 248 35.54 2.53 -35.75
C SER A 248 34.54 3.56 -36.26
N VAL A 249 33.92 3.28 -37.41
CA VAL A 249 32.81 4.09 -37.93
C VAL A 249 31.62 3.90 -37.01
N VAL A 250 31.59 4.64 -35.90
CA VAL A 250 30.40 4.77 -35.06
C VAL A 250 29.53 5.80 -35.74
N HIS A 251 28.40 5.39 -36.30
CA HIS A 251 27.37 6.32 -36.76
C HIS A 251 26.95 7.21 -35.59
N PRO A 252 27.17 8.54 -35.62
CA PRO A 252 26.94 9.42 -34.47
C PRO A 252 25.45 9.68 -34.16
N GLN A 253 24.52 8.94 -34.78
CA GLN A 253 23.08 9.17 -34.69
C GLN A 253 22.24 7.89 -34.54
N SER A 254 22.78 6.77 -34.04
CA SER A 254 21.90 5.77 -33.42
C SER A 254 21.56 6.22 -32.00
N ALA A 255 20.57 7.10 -31.88
CA ALA A 255 19.91 7.40 -30.61
C ALA A 255 19.16 6.15 -30.12
N TYR A 256 19.88 5.17 -29.58
CA TYR A 256 19.26 4.11 -28.81
C TYR A 256 19.01 4.65 -27.41
N THR A 257 17.83 5.27 -27.23
CA THR A 257 17.31 5.58 -25.89
C THR A 257 17.04 4.26 -25.20
N TYR A 258 17.94 3.88 -24.29
CA TYR A 258 17.72 2.75 -23.39
C TYR A 258 16.51 3.08 -22.52
N ASP A 259 15.41 2.36 -22.73
CA ASP A 259 14.19 2.54 -21.94
C ASP A 259 14.46 2.00 -20.53
N LYS A 260 14.78 2.92 -19.61
CA LYS A 260 15.10 2.58 -18.22
C LYS A 260 13.80 2.17 -17.53
N SER A 261 13.90 1.05 -16.81
CA SER A 261 12.85 0.25 -16.20
C SER A 261 11.83 1.01 -15.33
N ILE A 262 10.83 0.26 -14.83
CA ILE A 262 9.61 0.64 -14.09
C ILE A 262 9.80 1.64 -12.91
N ASN A 263 11.03 1.95 -12.51
CA ASN A 263 11.35 2.86 -11.41
C ASN A 263 11.77 4.28 -11.87
N ASN A 264 11.13 4.83 -12.89
CA ASN A 264 11.42 6.20 -13.34
C ASN A 264 10.92 7.23 -12.30
N GLY A 265 11.85 7.76 -11.49
CA GLY A 265 11.67 9.00 -10.72
C GLY A 265 11.73 8.88 -9.19
N ILE A 266 11.80 7.69 -8.62
CA ILE A 266 11.99 7.53 -7.18
C ILE A 266 13.48 7.30 -6.92
N PRO A 267 14.20 8.21 -6.24
CA PRO A 267 15.58 7.97 -5.86
C PRO A 267 15.64 6.71 -5.00
N TYR A 268 16.53 5.78 -5.33
CA TYR A 268 16.73 4.55 -4.57
C TYR A 268 17.00 4.89 -3.10
N LEU A 269 16.03 4.60 -2.23
CA LEU A 269 16.20 4.74 -0.80
C LEU A 269 16.62 3.39 -0.22
N ASP A 270 17.80 3.35 0.37
CA ASP A 270 18.31 2.20 1.12
C ASP A 270 17.24 1.71 2.13
N PRO A 271 16.85 0.42 2.11
CA PRO A 271 15.86 -0.15 3.01
C PRO A 271 16.13 0.12 4.49
N ARG A 272 17.40 0.30 4.90
CA ARG A 272 17.78 0.62 6.29
C ARG A 272 17.45 2.06 6.70
N LYS A 273 17.33 2.95 5.72
CA LYS A 273 16.98 4.37 5.89
C LYS A 273 15.49 4.63 5.65
N HIS A 274 14.72 3.62 5.23
CA HIS A 274 13.30 3.76 4.98
C HIS A 274 12.53 3.90 6.31
N PRO A 275 11.69 4.95 6.49
CA PRO A 275 11.07 5.26 7.78
C PRO A 275 10.14 4.14 8.30
N PHE A 276 9.60 3.32 7.39
CA PHE A 276 8.77 2.17 7.74
C PHE A 276 9.54 0.88 8.06
N CYS A 277 10.84 0.83 7.74
CA CYS A 277 11.70 -0.34 7.97
C CYS A 277 12.59 -0.18 9.21
N GLN A 278 12.57 0.98 9.86
CA GLN A 278 13.18 1.18 11.18
C GLN A 278 12.41 0.35 12.22
N ARG A 279 12.79 -0.92 12.36
CA ARG A 279 12.39 -1.73 13.51
C ARG A 279 13.02 -1.09 14.75
N SER A 280 12.16 -0.57 15.63
CA SER A 280 12.47 -0.15 17.00
C SER A 280 13.65 0.81 17.14
N ALA A 281 13.40 2.10 16.97
CA ALA A 281 14.25 3.13 17.58
C ALA A 281 13.98 3.15 19.10
N SER A 282 15.05 2.90 19.86
CA SER A 282 15.34 3.18 21.27
C SER A 282 14.24 3.74 22.20
N PRO A 283 14.13 3.25 23.46
CA PRO A 283 13.12 3.67 24.43
C PRO A 283 13.26 5.12 24.95
N THR A 284 14.25 5.88 24.47
CA THR A 284 14.65 7.17 25.07
C THR A 284 14.24 8.40 24.26
N SER A 285 13.50 8.25 23.16
CA SER A 285 12.95 9.40 22.43
C SER A 285 11.43 9.29 22.28
N PRO A 286 10.64 10.22 22.84
CA PRO A 286 9.21 10.24 22.58
C PRO A 286 9.00 10.79 21.17
N LEU A 287 8.84 9.90 20.19
CA LEU A 287 8.29 10.26 18.89
C LEU A 287 6.90 10.87 19.10
N LYS A 288 6.84 12.20 19.00
CA LYS A 288 5.60 12.96 18.81
C LYS A 288 5.05 12.67 17.41
N SER A 289 4.31 11.57 17.27
CA SER A 289 3.32 11.40 16.19
C SER A 289 2.53 10.10 16.37
N ARG A 290 1.81 9.98 17.49
CA ARG A 290 0.51 9.30 17.42
C ARG A 290 -0.52 10.29 16.89
N GLU A 291 -0.37 10.69 15.64
CA GLU A 291 -1.55 11.06 14.88
C GLU A 291 -2.37 9.78 14.80
N THR A 292 -3.41 9.71 15.64
CA THR A 292 -4.48 8.75 15.42
C THR A 292 -4.89 8.93 13.96
N ILE A 293 -4.73 7.90 13.14
CA ILE A 293 -5.26 7.87 11.79
C ILE A 293 -6.77 8.04 11.95
N VAL A 294 -7.23 9.30 11.92
CA VAL A 294 -8.64 9.65 11.84
C VAL A 294 -8.98 9.34 10.39
N LEU A 295 -9.54 8.14 10.17
CA LEU A 295 -10.15 7.81 8.90
C LEU A 295 -11.10 8.96 8.53
N PRO A 296 -11.06 9.48 7.30
CA PRO A 296 -11.91 10.57 6.89
C PRO A 296 -13.37 10.24 7.23
N PRO A 297 -14.17 11.22 7.73
CA PRO A 297 -15.57 10.98 8.02
C PRO A 297 -16.22 10.45 6.75
N ALA A 298 -17.02 9.39 6.90
CA ALA A 298 -17.67 8.72 5.78
C ALA A 298 -18.43 9.75 4.94
N VAL A 299 -17.92 10.03 3.74
CA VAL A 299 -18.65 10.81 2.75
C VAL A 299 -19.90 10.00 2.46
N THR A 300 -21.04 10.49 2.94
CA THR A 300 -22.34 9.92 2.63
C THR A 300 -22.69 10.38 1.22
N THR A 301 -21.97 9.87 0.21
CA THR A 301 -22.45 9.98 -1.16
C THR A 301 -23.73 9.17 -1.23
N ARG A 302 -24.88 9.84 -1.15
CA ARG A 302 -26.14 9.21 -1.56
C ARG A 302 -25.93 8.77 -3.00
N PRO A 303 -26.12 7.48 -3.35
CA PRO A 303 -26.12 7.06 -4.73
C PRO A 303 -27.24 7.84 -5.43
N THR A 304 -26.86 8.73 -6.35
CA THR A 304 -27.82 9.39 -7.23
C THR A 304 -28.41 8.31 -8.13
N LEU A 305 -29.65 7.94 -7.84
CA LEU A 305 -30.41 7.02 -8.68
C LEU A 305 -30.41 7.54 -10.13
N PRO A 306 -30.13 6.68 -11.13
CA PRO A 306 -30.22 7.09 -12.52
C PRO A 306 -31.65 7.53 -12.84
N LYS A 307 -31.81 8.73 -13.42
CA LYS A 307 -33.11 9.24 -13.89
C LYS A 307 -33.67 8.27 -14.93
N ILE A 308 -34.65 7.47 -14.52
CA ILE A 308 -35.43 6.61 -15.42
C ILE A 308 -36.19 7.52 -16.39
N LYS A 309 -35.74 7.57 -17.65
CA LYS A 309 -36.50 8.20 -18.74
C LYS A 309 -37.76 7.36 -18.95
N LYS A 310 -38.94 7.93 -18.62
CA LYS A 310 -40.23 7.32 -18.93
C LYS A 310 -40.29 7.04 -20.44
N ARG A 311 -40.39 5.77 -20.83
CA ARG A 311 -40.69 5.38 -22.22
C ARG A 311 -42.12 5.80 -22.54
N SER A 312 -42.27 6.63 -23.57
CA SER A 312 -43.55 6.98 -24.18
C SER A 312 -44.17 5.72 -24.79
N THR A 313 -45.30 5.29 -24.27
CA THR A 313 -46.17 4.28 -24.90
C THR A 313 -46.78 4.89 -26.14
N ARG A 314 -46.31 4.46 -27.32
CA ARG A 314 -46.95 4.76 -28.61
C ARG A 314 -48.04 3.72 -28.82
N THR A 315 -49.29 4.15 -28.77
CA THR A 315 -50.48 3.38 -29.13
C THR A 315 -50.42 3.04 -30.61
N LEU A 316 -50.46 1.74 -30.93
CA LEU A 316 -50.82 1.25 -32.26
C LEU A 316 -52.34 1.26 -32.33
N VAL A 317 -52.87 2.05 -33.25
CA VAL A 317 -54.27 1.97 -33.70
C VAL A 317 -54.26 1.08 -34.94
N GLU A 318 -55.20 0.15 -34.96
CA GLU A 318 -55.54 -0.79 -36.05
C GLU A 318 -55.79 -0.09 -37.40
#